data_AF-A0A1A6AFP5-F1
#
_entry.id   AF-A0A1A6AFP5-F1
#
_cell.length_a   1.000
_cell.length_b   1.000
_cell.length_c   1.000
_cell.angle_alpha   90.00
_cell.angle_beta   90.00
_cell.angle_gamma   90.00
#
_symmetry.space_group_name_H-M   'P 1'
#
loop_
_entity.id
_entity.type
_entity.pdbx_description
1 polymer ?
#
loop_
_entity_poly.entity_id
_entity_poly.type
_entity_poly.pdbx_seq_one_letter_code
_entity_poly.pdbx_strand_id
1 'polypeptide(L)'
;MAVSFVGRGMWPKIFLKICKLWVYIVAVGCLVMPLVVWIIIFIENTKCFSDTMGHYLGNDQWVYDQMDGDPNAGYVGNTNIPKHLGGPVFAAAFDVAMWIIILIAICADLFWKFPICRQFLESMWADGLYYTPDKTFKDIEFFFLVANAFLKIFIVVATGSQTYTGLYPKQDEPQLDTPLFCLYATLCLAGSIPFTIIALFYILHGMKMKEYKDELAAAEAAAAAKK
;
A
#
# COMPACT_ATOMS: atom_id res chain seq x y z
N MET A 1 45.16 -16.60 -12.45
CA MET A 1 44.13 -15.93 -11.64
C MET A 1 42.86 -16.76 -11.65
N ALA A 2 42.71 -17.69 -10.70
CA ALA A 2 41.46 -18.42 -10.54
C ALA A 2 40.48 -17.51 -9.81
N VAL A 3 39.48 -17.01 -10.53
CA VAL A 3 38.30 -16.36 -9.92
C VAL A 3 37.65 -17.46 -9.06
N SER A 4 37.77 -17.36 -7.73
CA SER A 4 37.15 -18.32 -6.83
C SER A 4 35.64 -18.17 -6.92
N PHE A 5 35.06 -18.99 -7.80
CA PHE A 5 33.64 -19.00 -8.14
C PHE A 5 32.77 -19.46 -6.96
N VAL A 6 33.37 -19.86 -5.84
CA VAL A 6 32.70 -20.35 -4.63
C VAL A 6 33.54 -19.95 -3.40
N GLY A 7 33.21 -18.84 -2.74
CA GLY A 7 33.88 -18.39 -1.51
C GLY A 7 32.88 -17.95 -0.43
N ARG A 8 33.28 -18.01 0.85
CA ARG A 8 32.46 -17.60 2.02
C ARG A 8 31.85 -16.18 1.89
N GLY A 9 32.49 -15.30 1.12
CA GLY A 9 31.98 -13.94 0.85
C GLY A 9 30.97 -13.81 -0.30
N MET A 10 30.75 -14.86 -1.10
CA MET A 10 29.84 -14.82 -2.25
C MET A 10 28.39 -15.09 -1.83
N TRP A 11 28.18 -16.05 -0.92
CA TRP A 11 26.83 -16.43 -0.46
C TRP A 11 26.03 -15.25 0.14
N PRO A 12 26.61 -14.42 1.03
CA PRO A 12 25.91 -13.24 1.55
C PRO A 12 25.56 -12.22 0.45
N LYS A 13 26.41 -12.07 -0.58
CA LYS A 13 26.17 -11.16 -1.70
C LYS A 13 25.07 -11.66 -2.63
N ILE A 14 25.03 -12.96 -2.92
CA ILE A 14 23.97 -13.59 -3.71
C ILE A 14 22.65 -13.50 -2.95
N PHE A 15 22.65 -13.83 -1.66
CA PHE A 15 21.47 -13.74 -0.82
C PHE A 15 20.90 -12.32 -0.78
N LEU A 16 21.73 -11.30 -0.61
CA LEU A 16 21.28 -9.90 -0.69
C LEU A 16 20.70 -9.53 -2.07
N LYS A 17 21.23 -10.08 -3.18
CA LYS A 17 20.63 -9.88 -4.50
C LYS A 17 19.25 -10.53 -4.60
N ILE A 18 19.08 -11.74 -4.03
CA ILE A 18 17.80 -12.44 -3.97
C ILE A 18 16.80 -11.61 -3.13
N CYS A 19 17.20 -11.10 -1.96
CA CYS A 19 16.35 -10.24 -1.14
C CYS A 19 15.92 -8.98 -1.90
N LYS A 20 16.83 -8.34 -2.64
CA LYS A 20 16.49 -7.16 -3.47
C LYS A 20 15.50 -7.51 -4.58
N LEU A 21 15.75 -8.63 -5.28
CA LEU A 21 14.87 -9.09 -6.35
C LEU A 21 13.47 -9.43 -5.81
N TRP A 22 13.40 -10.07 -4.65
CA TRP A 22 12.16 -10.36 -3.95
C TRP A 22 11.36 -9.07 -3.67
N VAL A 23 12.02 -8.06 -3.11
CA VAL A 23 11.36 -6.77 -2.84
C VAL A 23 10.87 -6.12 -4.15
N TYR A 24 11.71 -6.05 -5.19
CA TYR A 24 11.33 -5.37 -6.44
C TYR A 24 10.21 -6.05 -7.21
N ILE A 25 10.19 -7.38 -7.25
CA ILE A 25 9.26 -8.12 -8.11
C ILE A 25 8.07 -8.60 -7.28
N VAL A 26 8.34 -9.34 -6.21
CA VAL A 26 7.28 -10.02 -5.45
C VAL A 26 6.58 -9.03 -4.53
N ALA A 27 7.30 -8.32 -3.66
CA ALA A 27 6.67 -7.44 -2.68
C ALA A 27 5.91 -6.28 -3.36
N VAL A 28 6.55 -5.60 -4.32
CA VAL A 28 5.89 -4.53 -5.09
C VAL A 28 4.76 -5.10 -5.96
N GLY A 29 4.97 -6.23 -6.65
CA GLY A 29 3.91 -6.85 -7.46
C GLY A 29 2.68 -7.23 -6.64
N CYS A 30 2.88 -7.75 -5.42
CA CYS A 30 1.82 -8.06 -4.46
C CYS A 30 1.08 -6.82 -3.94
N LEU A 31 1.65 -5.62 -4.03
CA LEU A 31 0.96 -4.35 -3.71
C LEU A 31 0.26 -3.73 -4.92
N VAL A 32 0.80 -3.93 -6.12
CA VAL A 32 0.16 -3.50 -7.38
C VAL A 32 -1.16 -4.23 -7.60
N MET A 33 -1.25 -5.52 -7.24
CA MET A 33 -2.51 -6.29 -7.37
C MET A 33 -3.68 -5.65 -6.59
N PRO A 34 -3.57 -5.40 -5.26
CA PRO A 34 -4.57 -4.63 -4.51
C PRO A 34 -4.85 -3.25 -5.11
N LEU A 35 -3.84 -2.53 -5.61
CA LEU A 35 -4.07 -1.22 -6.23
C LEU A 35 -5.04 -1.32 -7.42
N VAL A 36 -4.84 -2.31 -8.28
CA VAL A 36 -5.73 -2.57 -9.42
C VAL A 36 -7.12 -2.98 -8.94
N VAL A 37 -7.21 -3.83 -7.91
CA VAL A 37 -8.49 -4.21 -7.28
C VAL A 37 -9.28 -2.98 -6.84
N TRP A 38 -8.66 -2.06 -6.11
CA TRP A 38 -9.34 -0.86 -5.63
C TRP A 38 -9.76 0.08 -6.77
N ILE A 39 -9.03 0.10 -7.89
CA ILE A 39 -9.45 0.84 -9.08
C ILE A 39 -10.70 0.19 -9.70
N ILE A 40 -10.73 -1.14 -9.79
CA ILE A 40 -11.89 -1.88 -10.29
C ILE A 40 -13.11 -1.62 -9.39
N ILE A 41 -12.96 -1.77 -8.07
CA ILE A 41 -14.03 -1.51 -7.08
C ILE A 41 -14.59 -0.10 -7.23
N PHE A 42 -13.74 0.91 -7.39
CA PHE A 42 -14.19 2.28 -7.59
C PHE A 42 -15.07 2.43 -8.85
N ILE A 43 -14.65 1.82 -9.96
CA ILE A 43 -15.43 1.82 -11.21
C ILE A 43 -16.76 1.10 -11.00
N GLU A 44 -16.77 -0.03 -10.30
CA GLU A 44 -17.97 -0.82 -10.01
C GLU A 44 -18.95 -0.09 -9.10
N ASN A 45 -18.47 0.54 -8.03
CA ASN A 45 -19.26 1.38 -7.13
C ASN A 45 -19.91 2.54 -7.90
N THR A 46 -19.16 3.17 -8.81
CA THR A 46 -19.67 4.28 -9.63
C THR A 46 -20.73 3.81 -10.63
N LYS A 47 -20.53 2.65 -11.27
CA LYS A 47 -21.53 2.04 -12.17
C LYS A 47 -22.79 1.62 -11.41
N CYS A 48 -22.65 0.97 -10.26
CA CYS A 48 -23.79 0.57 -9.44
C CYS A 48 -24.65 1.78 -9.02
N PHE A 49 -24.00 2.89 -8.65
CA PHE A 49 -24.69 4.14 -8.37
C PHE A 49 -25.43 4.68 -9.60
N SER A 50 -24.77 4.71 -10.76
CA SER A 50 -25.40 5.10 -12.02
C SER A 50 -26.63 4.25 -12.34
N ASP A 51 -26.52 2.93 -12.26
CA ASP A 51 -27.57 2.00 -12.66
C ASP A 51 -28.76 1.99 -11.69
N THR A 52 -28.48 2.21 -10.40
CA THR A 52 -29.52 2.19 -9.35
C THR A 52 -30.20 3.55 -9.21
N MET A 53 -29.43 4.64 -9.25
CA MET A 53 -29.93 5.99 -8.95
C MET A 53 -30.06 6.90 -10.18
N GLY A 54 -29.66 6.47 -11.38
CA GLY A 54 -29.76 7.26 -12.61
C GLY A 54 -29.00 8.59 -12.54
N HIS A 55 -27.92 8.65 -11.76
CA HIS A 55 -27.18 9.88 -11.40
C HIS A 55 -28.00 10.94 -10.65
N TYR A 56 -29.11 10.57 -10.02
CA TYR A 56 -29.93 11.48 -9.25
C TYR A 56 -29.19 11.93 -7.97
N LEU A 57 -28.96 13.25 -7.87
CA LEU A 57 -28.23 13.89 -6.76
C LEU A 57 -29.18 14.63 -5.78
N GLY A 58 -30.49 14.51 -6.00
CA GLY A 58 -31.51 15.24 -5.23
C GLY A 58 -31.94 14.53 -3.95
N ASN A 59 -32.94 15.09 -3.27
CA ASN A 59 -33.45 14.60 -1.98
C ASN A 59 -35.00 14.51 -1.98
N ASP A 60 -35.61 14.16 -3.12
CA ASP A 60 -37.07 14.11 -3.26
C ASP A 60 -37.63 12.78 -2.78
N GLN A 61 -38.52 12.83 -1.78
CA GLN A 61 -39.15 11.65 -1.14
C GLN A 61 -39.85 10.70 -2.15
N TRP A 62 -40.38 11.24 -3.25
CA TRP A 62 -41.05 10.46 -4.31
C TRP A 62 -40.14 9.42 -4.99
N VAL A 63 -38.82 9.67 -5.05
CA VAL A 63 -37.84 8.71 -5.58
C VAL A 63 -37.57 7.59 -4.56
N TYR A 64 -37.63 7.90 -3.26
CA TYR A 64 -37.46 6.93 -2.17
C TYR A 64 -38.64 5.95 -2.10
N ASP A 65 -39.86 6.46 -2.25
CA ASP A 65 -41.08 5.65 -2.25
C ASP A 65 -41.12 4.62 -3.40
N GLN A 66 -40.38 4.87 -4.50
CA GLN A 66 -40.29 3.98 -5.66
C GLN A 66 -39.25 2.86 -5.51
N MET A 67 -38.19 3.06 -4.70
CA MET A 67 -37.10 2.09 -4.58
C MET A 67 -37.29 1.09 -3.44
N ASP A 68 -37.72 1.56 -2.26
CA ASP A 68 -37.78 0.69 -1.07
C ASP A 68 -39.16 0.07 -0.83
N GLY A 69 -40.25 0.67 -1.34
CA GLY A 69 -41.62 0.20 -1.09
C GLY A 69 -42.03 0.14 0.40
N ASP A 70 -41.12 0.48 1.31
CA ASP A 70 -41.29 0.47 2.75
C ASP A 70 -41.55 1.92 3.22
N PRO A 71 -42.78 2.23 3.67
CA PRO A 71 -43.11 3.55 4.21
C PRO A 71 -42.32 3.92 5.48
N ASN A 72 -41.52 3.00 6.05
CA ASN A 72 -40.60 3.25 7.15
C ASN A 72 -39.15 3.47 6.72
N ALA A 73 -38.82 3.39 5.42
CA ALA A 73 -37.51 3.78 4.90
C ALA A 73 -37.32 5.27 5.19
N GLY A 74 -36.51 5.59 6.20
CA GLY A 74 -36.54 6.87 6.89
C GLY A 74 -36.16 8.05 6.00
N TYR A 75 -37.15 8.77 5.49
CA TYR A 75 -36.99 10.14 5.00
C TYR A 75 -36.81 11.08 6.19
N VAL A 76 -35.79 11.94 6.16
CA VAL A 76 -35.61 13.02 7.17
C VAL A 76 -35.74 14.32 6.42
N GLY A 77 -36.93 14.93 6.47
CA GLY A 77 -37.29 16.11 5.70
C GLY A 77 -36.58 17.41 6.08
N ASN A 78 -35.63 17.37 7.02
CA ASN A 78 -34.95 18.56 7.55
C ASN A 78 -33.43 18.61 7.32
N THR A 79 -32.87 17.67 6.54
CA THR A 79 -31.46 17.72 6.14
C THR A 79 -31.36 17.81 4.63
N ASN A 80 -30.77 18.90 4.10
CA ASN A 80 -30.39 19.06 2.69
C ASN A 80 -29.26 18.10 2.24
N ILE A 81 -28.98 17.06 3.02
CA ILE A 81 -27.93 16.09 2.72
C ILE A 81 -28.60 14.97 1.92
N PRO A 82 -28.32 14.84 0.61
CA PRO A 82 -28.83 13.73 -0.18
C PRO A 82 -28.29 12.42 0.42
N LYS A 83 -29.16 11.66 1.09
CA LYS A 83 -28.75 10.47 1.87
C LYS A 83 -28.10 9.40 1.00
N HIS A 84 -28.53 9.31 -0.26
CA HIS A 84 -27.95 8.40 -1.26
C HIS A 84 -26.60 8.86 -1.81
N LEU A 85 -26.25 10.15 -1.68
CA LEU A 85 -24.94 10.65 -2.11
C LEU A 85 -23.87 10.27 -1.08
N GLY A 86 -24.26 10.17 0.20
CA GLY A 86 -23.34 9.83 1.29
C GLY A 86 -22.62 8.51 1.02
N GLY A 87 -23.36 7.42 0.77
CA GLY A 87 -22.77 6.09 0.53
C GLY A 87 -21.71 6.07 -0.59
N PRO A 88 -22.03 6.50 -1.82
CA PRO A 88 -21.09 6.59 -2.94
C PRO A 88 -19.92 7.55 -2.68
N VAL A 89 -20.14 8.69 -2.03
CA VAL A 89 -19.05 9.64 -1.71
C VAL A 89 -18.11 9.05 -0.66
N PHE A 90 -18.64 8.40 0.39
CA PHE A 90 -17.82 7.73 1.39
C PHE A 90 -17.09 6.52 0.82
N ALA A 91 -17.73 5.74 -0.06
CA ALA A 91 -17.10 4.63 -0.78
C ALA A 91 -15.97 5.15 -1.68
N ALA A 92 -16.23 6.16 -2.50
CA ALA A 92 -15.23 6.80 -3.36
C ALA A 92 -14.05 7.38 -2.56
N ALA A 93 -14.33 8.06 -1.45
CA ALA A 93 -13.29 8.60 -0.58
C ALA A 93 -12.45 7.49 0.06
N PHE A 94 -13.07 6.37 0.44
CA PHE A 94 -12.37 5.20 0.96
C PHE A 94 -11.52 4.52 -0.12
N ASP A 95 -12.05 4.33 -1.32
CA ASP A 95 -11.32 3.75 -2.46
C ASP A 95 -10.06 4.57 -2.79
N VAL A 96 -10.19 5.91 -2.85
CA VAL A 96 -9.06 6.83 -3.07
C VAL A 96 -8.07 6.79 -1.91
N ALA A 97 -8.55 6.74 -0.66
CA ALA A 97 -7.68 6.59 0.51
C ALA A 97 -6.89 5.28 0.45
N MET A 98 -7.51 4.19 0.00
CA MET A 98 -6.84 2.90 -0.19
C MET A 98 -5.75 2.97 -1.27
N TRP A 99 -5.97 3.69 -2.37
CA TRP A 99 -4.90 3.93 -3.37
C TRP A 99 -3.69 4.63 -2.73
N ILE A 100 -3.92 5.69 -1.96
CA ILE A 100 -2.85 6.43 -1.28
C ILE A 100 -2.12 5.54 -0.28
N ILE A 101 -2.85 4.78 0.54
CA ILE A 101 -2.29 3.84 1.52
C ILE A 101 -1.41 2.79 0.83
N ILE A 102 -1.84 2.24 -0.30
CA ILE A 102 -1.05 1.27 -1.07
C ILE A 102 0.20 1.91 -1.66
N LEU A 103 0.11 3.15 -2.17
CA LEU A 103 1.28 3.88 -2.67
C LEU A 103 2.29 4.19 -1.56
N ILE A 104 1.82 4.53 -0.35
CA ILE A 104 2.67 4.68 0.83
C ILE A 104 3.37 3.34 1.12
N ALA A 105 2.66 2.22 1.11
CA ALA A 105 3.24 0.90 1.36
C ALA A 105 4.30 0.50 0.32
N ILE A 106 4.08 0.83 -0.96
CA ILE A 106 5.06 0.63 -2.05
C ILE A 106 6.30 1.50 -1.83
N CYS A 107 6.10 2.79 -1.56
CA CYS A 107 7.22 3.70 -1.30
C CYS A 107 8.01 3.27 -0.06
N ALA A 108 7.33 2.73 0.95
CA ALA A 108 7.93 2.20 2.17
C ALA A 108 8.73 0.89 1.96
N ASP A 109 8.51 0.16 0.87
CA ASP A 109 9.38 -0.96 0.49
C ASP A 109 10.60 -0.50 -0.32
N LEU A 110 10.54 0.69 -0.91
CA LEU A 110 11.47 1.16 -1.93
C LEU A 110 12.31 2.38 -1.50
N PHE A 111 12.04 2.98 -0.34
CA PHE A 111 12.70 4.20 0.14
C PHE A 111 14.22 4.07 0.28
N TRP A 112 14.74 2.86 0.50
CA TRP A 112 16.18 2.59 0.64
C TRP A 112 16.92 2.69 -0.71
N LYS A 113 16.21 2.56 -1.83
CA LYS A 113 16.79 2.64 -3.17
C LYS A 113 16.48 3.97 -3.85
N PHE A 114 15.23 4.40 -3.80
CA PHE A 114 14.75 5.50 -4.63
C PHE A 114 14.48 6.75 -3.77
N PRO A 115 15.18 7.86 -4.03
CA PRO A 115 15.00 9.08 -3.24
C PRO A 115 13.59 9.67 -3.39
N ILE A 116 12.95 9.48 -4.54
CA ILE A 116 11.57 9.93 -4.77
C ILE A 116 10.57 9.25 -3.83
N CYS A 117 10.77 7.96 -3.52
CA CYS A 117 9.92 7.24 -2.57
C CYS A 117 10.09 7.81 -1.16
N ARG A 118 11.31 8.21 -0.78
CA ARG A 118 11.56 8.87 0.50
C ARG A 118 10.87 10.24 0.57
N GLN A 119 11.03 11.07 -0.46
CA GLN A 119 10.39 12.39 -0.53
C GLN A 119 8.86 12.29 -0.47
N PHE A 120 8.28 11.27 -1.14
CA PHE A 120 6.85 11.01 -1.07
C PHE A 120 6.40 10.61 0.34
N LEU A 121 7.18 9.81 1.07
CA LEU A 121 6.85 9.46 2.45
C LEU A 121 6.97 10.66 3.39
N GLU A 122 7.99 11.49 3.21
CA GLU A 122 8.18 12.73 3.97
C GLU A 122 7.05 13.73 3.71
N SER A 123 6.54 13.83 2.48
CA SER A 123 5.38 14.70 2.18
C SER A 123 4.07 14.22 2.81
N MET A 124 4.02 12.96 3.24
CA MET A 124 2.88 12.36 3.93
C MET A 124 3.06 12.33 5.46
N TRP A 125 4.07 13.03 5.99
CA TRP A 125 4.42 13.05 7.41
C TRP A 125 4.63 11.65 8.02
N ALA A 126 5.14 10.71 7.22
CA ALA A 126 5.32 9.31 7.63
C ALA A 126 6.43 9.11 8.69
N ASP A 127 7.25 10.14 8.90
CA ASP A 127 8.26 10.30 9.96
C ASP A 127 7.65 10.56 11.35
N GLY A 128 6.41 11.06 11.41
CA GLY A 128 5.61 11.15 12.65
C GLY A 128 6.31 11.85 13.81
N LEU A 129 6.11 11.31 15.04
CA LEU A 129 6.67 11.86 16.29
C LEU A 129 8.20 11.76 16.41
N TYR A 130 8.85 11.05 15.48
CA TYR A 130 10.31 10.90 15.48
C TYR A 130 11.01 12.01 14.68
N TYR A 131 10.25 12.92 14.07
CA TYR A 131 10.79 14.11 13.43
C TYR A 131 11.56 14.96 14.45
N THR A 132 12.88 14.94 14.31
CA THR A 132 13.81 15.83 15.02
C THR A 132 14.69 16.44 13.93
N PRO A 133 15.08 17.74 13.98
CA PRO A 133 15.95 18.34 12.97
C PRO A 133 17.26 17.55 12.73
N ASP A 134 17.66 16.77 13.73
CA ASP A 134 18.91 16.00 13.78
C ASP A 134 18.72 14.52 13.41
N LYS A 135 17.48 14.03 13.27
CA LYS A 135 17.16 12.64 12.92
C LYS A 135 16.66 12.57 11.50
N THR A 136 17.36 11.83 10.66
CA THR A 136 16.92 11.58 9.30
C THR A 136 16.07 10.31 9.24
N PHE A 137 15.27 10.15 8.19
CA PHE A 137 14.48 8.93 7.94
C PHE A 137 15.33 7.64 8.03
N LYS A 138 16.66 7.75 7.83
CA LYS A 138 17.65 6.68 8.00
C LYS A 138 17.79 6.13 9.42
N ASP A 139 17.37 6.89 10.43
CA ASP A 139 17.54 6.53 11.83
C ASP A 139 16.38 5.67 12.36
N ILE A 140 15.23 5.70 11.68
CA ILE A 140 13.96 5.10 12.14
C ILE A 140 13.53 3.91 11.24
N GLU A 141 14.36 3.53 10.26
CA GLU A 141 14.01 2.59 9.16
C GLU A 141 13.47 1.23 9.63
N PHE A 142 13.98 0.69 10.73
CA PHE A 142 13.51 -0.60 11.27
C PHE A 142 12.15 -0.52 11.95
N PHE A 143 11.86 0.59 12.63
CA PHE A 143 10.53 0.83 13.18
C PHE A 143 9.53 1.04 12.04
N PHE A 144 9.94 1.80 11.03
CA PHE A 144 9.15 2.06 9.83
C PHE A 144 8.81 0.78 9.06
N LEU A 145 9.75 -0.18 9.00
CA LEU A 145 9.51 -1.50 8.41
C LEU A 145 8.36 -2.27 9.07
N VAL A 146 8.36 -2.27 10.41
CA VAL A 146 7.32 -2.96 11.19
C VAL A 146 5.98 -2.24 11.00
N ALA A 147 5.97 -0.91 11.05
CA ALA A 147 4.77 -0.12 10.77
C ALA A 147 4.22 -0.39 9.36
N ASN A 148 5.07 -0.47 8.35
CA ASN A 148 4.67 -0.81 6.98
C ASN A 148 4.09 -2.23 6.90
N ALA A 149 4.61 -3.20 7.66
CA ALA A 149 4.01 -4.53 7.72
C ALA A 149 2.58 -4.50 8.27
N PHE A 150 2.32 -3.72 9.33
CA PHE A 150 0.96 -3.52 9.85
C PHE A 150 0.05 -2.81 8.84
N LEU A 151 0.57 -1.81 8.12
CA LEU A 151 -0.17 -1.14 7.04
C LEU A 151 -0.57 -2.14 5.95
N LYS A 152 0.31 -3.07 5.58
CA LYS A 152 -0.01 -4.14 4.63
C LYS A 152 -1.04 -5.12 5.15
N ILE A 153 -0.99 -5.47 6.44
CA ILE A 153 -2.03 -6.29 7.08
C ILE A 153 -3.38 -5.56 7.00
N PHE A 154 -3.41 -4.25 7.24
CA PHE A 154 -4.61 -3.46 7.05
C PHE A 154 -5.11 -3.52 5.59
N ILE A 155 -4.23 -3.36 4.60
CA ILE A 155 -4.58 -3.51 3.18
C ILE A 155 -5.14 -4.91 2.89
N VAL A 156 -4.55 -5.96 3.44
CA VAL A 156 -5.03 -7.35 3.34
C VAL A 156 -6.45 -7.47 3.88
N VAL A 157 -6.72 -6.94 5.07
CA VAL A 157 -8.06 -7.01 5.67
C VAL A 157 -9.07 -6.18 4.88
N ALA A 158 -8.73 -4.96 4.51
CA ALA A 158 -9.60 -4.07 3.75
C ALA A 158 -9.94 -4.67 2.38
N THR A 159 -8.93 -5.13 1.62
CA THR A 159 -9.12 -5.76 0.30
C THR A 159 -9.82 -7.11 0.44
N GLY A 160 -9.48 -7.89 1.46
CA GLY A 160 -10.11 -9.17 1.76
C GLY A 160 -11.58 -9.04 2.15
N SER A 161 -12.00 -7.95 2.80
CA SER A 161 -13.42 -7.73 3.11
C SER A 161 -14.27 -7.63 1.84
N GLN A 162 -13.69 -7.10 0.76
CA GLN A 162 -14.35 -6.93 -0.54
C GLN A 162 -14.55 -8.27 -1.27
N THR A 163 -13.94 -9.38 -0.83
CA THR A 163 -14.24 -10.70 -1.40
C THR A 163 -15.63 -11.20 -1.01
N TYR A 164 -16.14 -10.75 0.14
CA TYR A 164 -17.45 -11.16 0.67
C TYR A 164 -18.54 -10.12 0.40
N THR A 165 -18.18 -8.84 0.38
CA THR A 165 -19.11 -7.73 0.16
C THR A 165 -19.10 -7.20 -1.26
N GLY A 166 -18.24 -7.75 -2.13
CA GLY A 166 -18.07 -7.30 -3.51
C GLY A 166 -19.41 -7.30 -4.24
N LEU A 167 -19.80 -6.13 -4.72
CA LEU A 167 -20.90 -6.01 -5.67
C LEU A 167 -20.59 -6.96 -6.83
N TYR A 168 -21.58 -7.75 -7.25
CA TYR A 168 -21.53 -8.44 -8.54
C TYR A 168 -22.15 -7.50 -9.57
N PRO A 169 -21.40 -6.55 -10.16
CA PRO A 169 -21.95 -5.74 -11.22
C PRO A 169 -22.33 -6.64 -12.39
N LYS A 170 -23.45 -6.33 -13.05
CA LYS A 170 -23.73 -6.86 -14.37
C LYS A 170 -22.67 -6.31 -15.32
N GLN A 171 -21.59 -7.06 -15.53
CA GLN A 171 -20.55 -6.71 -16.48
C GLN A 171 -20.91 -7.28 -17.86
N ASP A 172 -20.76 -6.45 -18.89
CA ASP A 172 -20.70 -6.90 -20.29
C ASP A 172 -19.38 -7.68 -20.50
N GLU A 173 -19.40 -8.73 -21.33
CA GLU A 173 -18.29 -9.66 -21.47
C GLU A 173 -16.94 -9.01 -21.90
N PRO A 174 -15.79 -9.47 -21.37
CA PRO A 174 -15.61 -10.59 -20.44
C PRO A 174 -15.87 -10.19 -18.98
N GLN A 175 -16.59 -11.05 -18.26
CA GLN A 175 -16.84 -10.88 -16.83
C GLN A 175 -15.53 -11.09 -16.06
N LEU A 176 -15.03 -10.01 -15.47
CA LEU A 176 -13.93 -10.05 -14.52
C LEU A 176 -14.49 -10.46 -13.15
N ASP A 177 -14.08 -11.61 -12.63
CA ASP A 177 -14.46 -12.05 -11.28
C ASP A 177 -13.69 -11.24 -10.24
N THR A 178 -14.18 -10.03 -9.95
CA THR A 178 -13.60 -9.08 -8.99
C THR A 178 -13.42 -9.72 -7.61
N PRO A 179 -14.40 -10.45 -7.02
CA PRO A 179 -14.21 -11.17 -5.76
C PRO A 179 -13.06 -12.17 -5.77
N LEU A 180 -12.92 -12.96 -6.84
CA LEU A 180 -11.81 -13.91 -6.97
C LEU A 180 -10.46 -13.20 -7.11
N PHE A 181 -10.41 -12.10 -7.87
CA PHE A 181 -9.19 -11.30 -8.01
C PHE A 181 -8.79 -10.63 -6.68
N CYS A 182 -9.76 -10.11 -5.92
CA CYS A 182 -9.56 -9.62 -4.54
C CYS A 182 -8.94 -10.71 -3.66
N LEU A 183 -9.43 -11.95 -3.75
CA LEU A 183 -8.93 -13.06 -2.95
C LEU A 183 -7.48 -13.39 -3.30
N TYR A 184 -7.14 -13.47 -4.59
CA TYR A 184 -5.76 -13.67 -5.04
C TYR A 184 -4.83 -12.55 -4.58
N ALA A 185 -5.22 -11.29 -4.79
CA ALA A 185 -4.45 -10.13 -4.36
C ALA A 185 -4.17 -10.17 -2.84
N THR A 186 -5.18 -10.53 -2.05
CA THR A 186 -5.12 -10.60 -0.58
C THR A 186 -4.19 -11.72 -0.13
N LEU A 187 -4.32 -12.94 -0.69
CA LEU A 187 -3.49 -14.09 -0.32
C LEU A 187 -2.03 -13.90 -0.73
N CYS A 188 -1.78 -13.36 -1.91
CA CYS A 188 -0.43 -13.04 -2.37
C CYS A 188 0.22 -12.00 -1.46
N LEU A 189 -0.49 -10.91 -1.13
CA LEU A 189 0.04 -9.90 -0.22
C LEU A 189 0.29 -10.47 1.17
N ALA A 190 -0.69 -11.15 1.78
CA ALA A 190 -0.56 -11.74 3.11
C ALA A 190 0.64 -12.71 3.22
N GLY A 191 0.79 -13.60 2.24
CA GLY A 191 1.93 -14.52 2.16
C GLY A 191 3.26 -13.81 1.98
N SER A 192 3.30 -12.70 1.23
CA SER A 192 4.54 -11.96 0.95
C SER A 192 5.08 -11.15 2.14
N ILE A 193 4.22 -10.72 3.07
CA ILE A 193 4.59 -9.85 4.20
C ILE A 193 5.76 -10.40 5.03
N PRO A 194 5.72 -11.62 5.60
CA PRO A 194 6.81 -12.12 6.45
C PRO A 194 8.16 -12.18 5.72
N PHE A 195 8.16 -12.62 4.46
CA PHE A 195 9.38 -12.69 3.66
C PHE A 195 9.92 -11.30 3.29
N THR A 196 9.03 -10.34 3.05
CA THR A 196 9.40 -8.96 2.70
C THR A 196 10.05 -8.26 3.89
N ILE A 197 9.53 -8.45 5.11
CA ILE A 197 10.14 -7.94 6.33
C ILE A 197 11.57 -8.48 6.45
N ILE A 198 11.73 -9.80 6.37
CA ILE A 198 13.05 -10.44 6.48
C ILE A 198 14.01 -9.90 5.42
N ALA A 199 13.57 -9.83 4.16
CA ALA A 199 14.38 -9.33 3.06
C ALA A 199 14.84 -7.88 3.29
N LEU A 200 13.94 -6.99 3.72
CA LEU A 200 14.27 -5.59 3.98
C LEU A 200 15.17 -5.43 5.21
N PHE A 201 14.98 -6.22 6.26
CA PHE A 201 15.90 -6.26 7.40
C PHE A 201 17.34 -6.55 6.96
N TYR A 202 17.54 -7.57 6.10
CA TYR A 202 18.86 -7.90 5.58
C TYR A 202 19.43 -6.79 4.68
N ILE A 203 18.60 -6.18 3.83
CA ILE A 203 19.04 -5.10 2.93
C ILE A 203 19.51 -3.88 3.74
N LEU A 204 18.70 -3.42 4.69
CA LEU A 204 19.02 -2.26 5.52
C LEU A 204 20.21 -2.52 6.43
N HIS A 205 20.26 -3.69 7.08
CA HIS A 205 21.40 -4.06 7.89
C HIS A 205 22.70 -4.08 7.06
N GLY A 206 22.65 -4.63 5.84
CA GLY A 206 23.76 -4.60 4.91
C GLY A 206 24.19 -3.18 4.48
N MET A 207 23.24 -2.25 4.37
CA MET A 207 23.52 -0.84 4.07
C MET A 207 24.19 -0.13 5.26
N LYS A 208 23.64 -0.26 6.48
CA LYS A 208 24.24 0.36 7.67
C LYS A 208 25.64 -0.17 7.98
N MET A 209 25.86 -1.47 7.79
CA MET A 209 27.20 -2.06 7.94
C MET A 209 28.21 -1.53 6.92
N LYS A 210 27.76 -1.09 5.75
CA LYS A 210 28.61 -0.45 4.75
C LYS A 210 28.90 0.99 5.16
N GLU A 211 27.88 1.76 5.52
CA GLU A 211 28.02 3.15 5.98
C GLU A 211 29.00 3.25 7.16
N TYR A 212 28.87 2.37 8.17
CA TYR A 212 29.80 2.32 9.31
C TYR A 212 31.26 2.05 8.90
N LYS A 213 31.49 1.16 7.92
CA LYS A 213 32.84 0.88 7.43
C LYS A 213 33.43 2.05 6.65
N ASP A 214 32.60 2.73 5.86
CA ASP A 214 33.01 3.89 5.08
C ASP A 214 33.37 5.06 6.01
N GLU A 215 32.62 5.27 7.10
CA GLU A 215 32.92 6.25 8.15
C GLU A 215 34.21 5.94 8.89
N LEU A 216 34.44 4.69 9.28
CA LEU A 216 35.67 4.26 9.95
C LEU A 216 36.89 4.51 9.05
N ALA A 217 36.80 4.15 7.77
CA ALA A 217 37.86 4.37 6.80
C ALA A 217 38.14 5.87 6.59
N ALA A 218 37.11 6.71 6.56
CA ALA A 218 37.26 8.16 6.48
C ALA A 218 37.94 8.74 7.73
N ALA A 219 37.58 8.25 8.92
CA ALA A 219 38.20 8.66 10.18
C ALA A 219 39.67 8.25 10.27
N GLU A 220 40.01 7.04 9.83
CA GLU A 220 41.39 6.55 9.74
C GLU A 220 42.23 7.37 8.75
N ALA A 221 41.67 7.69 7.57
CA ALA A 221 42.33 8.55 6.58
C ALA A 221 42.55 9.99 7.11
N ALA A 222 41.57 10.56 7.81
CA ALA A 222 41.68 11.88 8.44
C ALA A 222 42.70 11.90 9.60
N ALA A 223 42.82 10.80 10.36
CA ALA A 223 43.83 10.65 11.40
C ALA A 223 45.24 10.49 10.82
N ALA A 224 45.37 9.78 9.70
CA ALA A 224 46.64 9.63 8.99
C ALA A 224 47.13 10.95 8.36
N ALA A 225 46.22 11.80 7.87
CA ALA A 225 46.57 13.11 7.31
C ALA A 225 46.99 14.16 8.36
N LYS A 226 46.77 13.89 9.65
CA LYS A 226 47.17 14.76 10.77
C LYS A 226 48.50 14.36 11.41
N LYS A 227 49.14 13.29 10.95
CA LYS A 227 50.49 12.85 11.34
C LYS A 227 51.50 13.22 10.26
#